data_AF-A0A6I7QII9-F1
#
_entry.id   AF-A0A6I7QII9-F1
#
_cell.length_a   1.000
_cell.length_b   1.000
_cell.length_c   1.000
_cell.angle_alpha   90.00
_cell.angle_beta   90.00
_cell.angle_gamma   90.00
#
_symmetry.space_group_name_H-M   'P 1'
#
loop_
_entity.id
_entity.type
_entity.pdbx_description
1 polymer ?
#
loop_
_entity_poly.entity_id
_entity_poly.type
_entity_poly.pdbx_seq_one_letter_code
_entity_poly.pdbx_strand_id
1 'polypeptide(L)'
;MLARELEQLGGEDIGILRRGVSFKGDQRLLYSANIWCRTALSILKPLGDFRFDTRDDFYGQMREISWPELFPPEKTISVIATAHDSTVFNNTMFLAQLSKDAIVDLFNEKLGRRPDVSTANADIRIVVNVQGDNCKVSLDSSGEALFKRGYRRSGGQAPINEVLAAGLIMLSGWDLKSPFLDPMCGSGTFSIEAAMMSARMAPGAERKVFGFSHWHDFDRELFTEEQEKAKGQKQAVQASIIASDLKGQMLDIARQNAMHAGLLGSIHFQKNDFFSYHPKEKNGWVLLNPPYGHRMNNQDVRALYIHIGDALKNRFSGYKAGIISADLDSMKHLGLKPSHRYSVYTGPLKATFNIYELFEGNRKEFVTQKKTNPPLRGKNTRRDERFNEKKSFGSNRRG
;
A
#
# COMPACT_ATOMS: atom_id res chain seq x y z
N MET A 1 3.08 7.03 -6.61
CA MET A 1 4.02 6.33 -5.71
C MET A 1 4.46 5.03 -6.34
N LEU A 2 3.55 4.06 -6.51
CA LEU A 2 3.86 2.78 -7.15
C LEU A 2 4.62 2.89 -8.50
N ALA A 3 4.20 3.80 -9.39
CA ALA A 3 4.91 4.04 -10.64
C ALA A 3 6.40 4.35 -10.45
N ARG A 4 6.75 5.18 -9.45
CA ARG A 4 8.14 5.50 -9.13
C ARG A 4 8.88 4.31 -8.51
N GLU A 5 8.21 3.50 -7.70
CA GLU A 5 8.83 2.27 -7.18
C GLU A 5 9.19 1.32 -8.33
N LEU A 6 8.28 1.13 -9.28
CA LEU A 6 8.52 0.28 -10.45
C LEU A 6 9.62 0.85 -11.37
N GLU A 7 9.63 2.16 -11.63
CA GLU A 7 10.72 2.83 -12.35
C GLU A 7 12.08 2.60 -11.68
N GLN A 8 12.16 2.70 -10.35
CA GLN A 8 13.38 2.47 -9.59
C GLN A 8 13.86 1.02 -9.62
N LEU A 9 12.95 0.07 -9.81
CA LEU A 9 13.27 -1.35 -9.98
C LEU A 9 13.68 -1.70 -11.41
N GLY A 10 13.63 -0.75 -12.35
CA GLY A 10 13.95 -0.96 -13.77
C GLY A 10 12.75 -1.25 -14.66
N GLY A 11 11.52 -0.96 -14.19
CA GLY A 11 10.31 -1.11 -15.00
C GLY A 11 10.28 -0.13 -16.17
N GLU A 12 9.89 -0.65 -17.33
CA GLU A 12 9.74 0.10 -18.57
C GLU A 12 8.26 0.37 -18.88
N ASP A 13 7.99 1.29 -19.80
CA ASP A 13 6.64 1.58 -20.32
C ASP A 13 5.60 1.80 -19.20
N ILE A 14 5.96 2.65 -18.25
CA ILE A 14 5.18 2.89 -17.03
C ILE A 14 3.90 3.67 -17.34
N GLY A 15 2.76 3.00 -17.22
CA GLY A 15 1.43 3.56 -17.42
C GLY A 15 0.67 3.69 -16.10
N ILE A 16 0.23 4.90 -15.75
CA ILE A 16 -0.63 5.10 -14.57
C ILE A 16 -2.08 4.77 -14.96
N LEU A 17 -2.67 3.80 -14.28
CA LEU A 17 -4.06 3.38 -14.47
C LEU A 17 -4.92 3.82 -13.28
N ARG A 18 -6.24 3.71 -13.43
CA ARG A 18 -7.17 3.87 -12.31
C ARG A 18 -6.91 2.73 -11.31
N ARG A 19 -6.39 3.07 -10.12
CA ARG A 19 -6.06 2.13 -9.03
C ARG A 19 -4.98 1.08 -9.39
N GLY A 20 -4.15 1.34 -10.40
CA GLY A 20 -3.08 0.42 -10.80
C GLY A 20 -1.96 1.12 -11.57
N VAL A 21 -0.91 0.39 -11.87
CA VAL A 21 0.18 0.82 -12.76
C VAL A 21 0.51 -0.34 -13.68
N SER A 22 0.54 -0.09 -15.00
CA SER A 22 1.10 -1.03 -15.97
C SER A 22 2.59 -0.77 -16.15
N PHE A 23 3.35 -1.83 -16.40
CA PHE A 23 4.79 -1.76 -16.67
C PHE A 23 5.21 -2.98 -17.49
N LYS A 24 6.36 -2.88 -18.15
CA LYS A 24 7.05 -3.98 -18.83
C LYS A 24 8.34 -4.32 -18.09
N GLY A 25 8.71 -5.59 -18.14
CA GLY A 25 9.83 -6.14 -17.40
C GLY A 25 10.05 -7.62 -17.68
N ASP A 26 11.23 -8.10 -17.32
CA ASP A 26 11.56 -9.51 -17.35
C ASP A 26 11.09 -10.23 -16.06
N GLN A 27 11.40 -11.52 -15.97
CA GLN A 27 11.06 -12.33 -14.80
C GLN A 27 11.77 -11.89 -13.52
N ARG A 28 13.00 -11.40 -13.63
CA ARG A 28 13.76 -10.83 -12.49
C ARG A 28 13.03 -9.62 -11.91
N LEU A 29 12.48 -8.76 -12.76
CA LEU A 29 11.65 -7.63 -12.33
C LEU A 29 10.33 -8.07 -11.72
N LEU A 30 9.68 -9.15 -12.22
CA LEU A 30 8.48 -9.70 -11.59
C LEU A 30 8.75 -10.10 -10.12
N TYR A 31 9.87 -10.79 -9.87
CA TYR A 31 10.28 -11.17 -8.52
C TYR A 31 10.64 -9.94 -7.69
N SER A 32 11.44 -9.03 -8.25
CA SER A 32 11.85 -7.80 -7.59
C SER A 32 10.64 -6.94 -7.19
N ALA A 33 9.64 -6.80 -8.06
CA ALA A 33 8.41 -6.04 -7.77
C ALA A 33 7.63 -6.64 -6.60
N ASN A 34 7.51 -7.96 -6.52
CA ASN A 34 6.87 -8.64 -5.39
C ASN A 34 7.64 -8.48 -4.07
N ILE A 35 8.98 -8.46 -4.13
CA ILE A 35 9.85 -8.30 -2.96
C ILE A 35 9.87 -6.84 -2.48
N TRP A 36 9.93 -5.87 -3.39
CA TRP A 36 10.28 -4.48 -3.08
C TRP A 36 9.13 -3.49 -3.05
N CYS A 37 8.05 -3.70 -3.81
CA CYS A 37 6.96 -2.72 -3.88
C CYS A 37 6.22 -2.63 -2.54
N ARG A 38 6.29 -1.45 -1.92
CA ARG A 38 5.55 -1.16 -0.67
C ARG A 38 4.13 -0.71 -0.97
N THR A 39 3.89 -0.04 -2.10
CA THR A 39 2.57 0.53 -2.40
C THR A 39 1.71 -0.31 -3.35
N ALA A 40 2.17 -1.50 -3.75
CA ALA A 40 1.37 -2.47 -4.50
C ALA A 40 0.52 -3.35 -3.56
N LEU A 41 -0.72 -3.66 -3.96
CA LEU A 41 -1.55 -4.69 -3.30
C LEU A 41 -1.27 -6.09 -3.83
N SER A 42 -1.00 -6.19 -5.13
CA SER A 42 -0.56 -7.41 -5.84
C SER A 42 0.15 -6.99 -7.14
N ILE A 43 0.89 -7.93 -7.72
CA ILE A 43 1.53 -7.81 -9.04
C ILE A 43 0.90 -8.86 -9.95
N LEU A 44 0.26 -8.41 -11.04
CA LEU A 44 -0.45 -9.29 -11.97
C LEU A 44 0.36 -9.49 -13.25
N LYS A 45 0.44 -10.74 -13.74
CA LYS A 45 0.97 -11.10 -15.07
C LYS A 45 -0.22 -11.28 -16.01
N PRO A 46 -0.50 -10.34 -16.94
CA PRO A 46 -1.56 -10.51 -17.93
C PRO A 46 -1.30 -11.75 -18.80
N LEU A 47 -2.34 -12.57 -19.01
CA LEU A 47 -2.29 -13.72 -19.92
C LEU A 47 -2.87 -13.39 -21.29
N GLY A 48 -3.85 -12.48 -21.33
CA GLY A 48 -4.50 -12.04 -22.54
C GLY A 48 -5.73 -11.21 -22.26
N ASP A 49 -6.30 -10.68 -23.34
CA ASP A 49 -7.59 -10.03 -23.37
C ASP A 49 -8.37 -10.50 -24.60
N PHE A 50 -9.69 -10.57 -24.44
CA PHE A 50 -10.59 -11.01 -25.49
C PHE A 50 -11.95 -10.35 -25.33
N ARG A 51 -12.66 -10.19 -26.46
CA ARG A 51 -14.06 -9.76 -26.47
C ARG A 51 -14.97 -10.99 -26.48
N PHE A 52 -16.17 -10.82 -25.94
CA PHE A 52 -17.18 -11.86 -25.95
C PHE A 52 -18.59 -11.26 -26.07
N ASP A 53 -19.46 -11.92 -26.84
CA ASP A 53 -20.86 -11.49 -27.00
C ASP A 53 -21.83 -12.31 -26.14
N THR A 54 -21.45 -13.55 -25.83
CA THR A 54 -22.27 -14.49 -25.06
C THR A 54 -21.45 -15.20 -23.98
N ARG A 55 -22.14 -15.93 -23.10
CA ARG A 55 -21.48 -16.74 -22.07
C ARG A 55 -20.72 -17.93 -22.66
N ASP A 56 -21.23 -18.51 -23.73
CA ASP A 56 -20.59 -19.63 -24.43
C ASP A 56 -19.33 -19.18 -25.14
N ASP A 57 -19.36 -18.00 -25.77
CA ASP A 57 -18.20 -17.33 -26.36
C ASP A 57 -17.13 -17.04 -25.29
N PHE A 58 -17.53 -16.43 -24.15
CA PHE A 58 -16.62 -16.23 -23.01
C PHE A 58 -15.98 -17.54 -22.54
N TYR A 59 -16.76 -18.61 -22.41
CA TYR A 59 -16.29 -19.91 -21.95
C TYR A 59 -15.30 -20.52 -22.95
N GLY A 60 -15.58 -20.42 -24.26
CA GLY A 60 -14.66 -20.81 -25.33
C GLY A 60 -13.34 -20.04 -25.28
N GLN A 61 -13.40 -18.71 -25.24
CA GLN A 61 -12.21 -17.85 -25.17
C GLN A 61 -11.36 -18.09 -23.91
N MET A 62 -12.00 -18.39 -22.78
CA MET A 62 -11.28 -18.75 -21.55
C MET A 62 -10.49 -20.06 -21.72
N ARG A 63 -10.98 -21.01 -22.55
CA ARG A 63 -10.31 -22.29 -22.84
C ARG A 63 -9.17 -22.17 -23.86
N GLU A 64 -9.13 -21.10 -24.65
CA GLU A 64 -8.03 -20.84 -25.60
C GLU A 64 -6.71 -20.47 -24.90
N ILE A 65 -6.76 -20.04 -23.64
CA ILE A 65 -5.56 -19.84 -22.83
C ILE A 65 -4.96 -21.22 -22.51
N SER A 66 -3.66 -21.41 -22.81
CA SER A 66 -2.91 -22.65 -22.54
C SER A 66 -2.66 -22.90 -21.05
N TRP A 67 -3.72 -23.06 -20.24
CA TRP A 67 -3.62 -23.24 -18.79
C TRP A 67 -2.67 -24.36 -18.33
N PRO A 68 -2.65 -25.55 -18.98
CA PRO A 68 -1.72 -26.62 -18.62
C PRO A 68 -0.24 -26.28 -18.82
N GLU A 69 0.09 -25.26 -19.62
CA GLU A 69 1.47 -24.78 -19.79
C GLU A 69 1.89 -23.81 -18.68
N LEU A 70 0.93 -23.28 -17.90
CA LEU A 70 1.18 -22.28 -16.88
C LEU A 70 1.41 -22.89 -15.49
N PHE A 71 0.68 -23.94 -15.12
CA PHE A 71 0.81 -24.62 -13.84
C PHE A 71 0.30 -26.07 -13.87
N PRO A 72 0.77 -26.93 -12.95
CA PRO A 72 0.38 -28.34 -12.96
C PRO A 72 -0.98 -28.56 -12.26
N PRO A 73 -1.72 -29.62 -12.63
CA PRO A 73 -3.08 -29.89 -12.13
C PRO A 73 -3.14 -30.28 -10.65
N GLU A 74 -2.02 -30.54 -9.97
CA GLU A 74 -1.99 -30.76 -8.51
C GLU A 74 -2.18 -29.46 -7.72
N LYS A 75 -2.11 -28.29 -8.38
CA LYS A 75 -2.32 -27.00 -7.74
C LYS A 75 -3.78 -26.71 -7.51
N THR A 76 -4.05 -26.02 -6.41
CA THR A 76 -5.37 -25.46 -6.14
C THR A 76 -5.55 -24.11 -6.84
N ILE A 77 -6.73 -23.88 -7.41
CA ILE A 77 -7.07 -22.62 -8.09
C ILE A 77 -8.13 -21.81 -7.33
N SER A 78 -8.13 -20.50 -7.55
CA SER A 78 -9.25 -19.61 -7.24
C SER A 78 -9.37 -18.54 -8.32
N VAL A 79 -10.60 -18.09 -8.56
CA VAL A 79 -10.88 -17.00 -9.51
C VAL A 79 -11.43 -15.81 -8.75
N ILE A 80 -10.76 -14.67 -8.90
CA ILE A 80 -11.24 -13.36 -8.44
C ILE A 80 -11.80 -12.65 -9.66
N ALA A 81 -13.12 -12.48 -9.70
CA ALA A 81 -13.80 -11.84 -10.80
C ALA A 81 -14.34 -10.45 -10.44
N THR A 82 -14.16 -9.50 -11.34
CA THR A 82 -14.86 -8.21 -11.31
C THR A 82 -15.56 -7.99 -12.65
N ALA A 83 -16.72 -7.34 -12.61
CA ALA A 83 -17.49 -7.00 -13.81
C ALA A 83 -18.04 -5.59 -13.65
N HIS A 84 -17.81 -4.77 -14.68
CA HIS A 84 -18.30 -3.40 -14.77
C HIS A 84 -18.96 -3.20 -16.14
N ASP A 85 -20.14 -2.59 -16.15
CA ASP A 85 -20.91 -2.26 -17.35
C ASP A 85 -21.16 -3.43 -18.32
N SER A 86 -21.12 -4.68 -17.84
CA SER A 86 -21.36 -5.86 -18.68
C SER A 86 -22.84 -6.20 -18.75
N THR A 87 -23.33 -6.42 -19.97
CA THR A 87 -24.70 -6.91 -20.23
C THR A 87 -24.82 -8.43 -20.04
N VAL A 88 -23.72 -9.17 -20.22
CA VAL A 88 -23.66 -10.64 -20.13
C VAL A 88 -23.47 -11.11 -18.69
N PHE A 89 -22.64 -10.39 -17.92
CA PHE A 89 -22.29 -10.71 -16.53
C PHE A 89 -22.70 -9.60 -15.55
N ASN A 90 -23.85 -9.79 -14.89
CA ASN A 90 -24.32 -8.93 -13.80
C ASN A 90 -24.01 -9.49 -12.40
N ASN A 91 -23.47 -10.71 -12.32
CA ASN A 91 -23.09 -11.39 -11.07
C ASN A 91 -21.64 -11.88 -11.17
N THR A 92 -20.77 -11.29 -10.35
CA THR A 92 -19.33 -11.61 -10.33
C THR A 92 -19.04 -13.02 -9.81
N MET A 93 -19.88 -13.57 -8.92
CA MET A 93 -19.73 -14.95 -8.45
C MET A 93 -19.97 -15.96 -9.58
N PHE A 94 -20.97 -15.68 -10.43
CA PHE A 94 -21.23 -16.52 -11.59
C PHE A 94 -20.11 -16.41 -12.63
N LEU A 95 -19.59 -15.20 -12.90
CA LEU A 95 -18.41 -15.01 -13.76
C LEU A 95 -17.19 -15.80 -13.24
N ALA A 96 -16.92 -15.74 -11.94
CA ALA A 96 -15.84 -16.49 -11.32
C ALA A 96 -16.04 -18.01 -11.46
N GLN A 97 -17.25 -18.48 -11.23
CA GLN A 97 -17.60 -19.89 -11.38
C GLN A 97 -17.41 -20.38 -12.82
N LEU A 98 -17.97 -19.66 -13.80
CA LEU A 98 -17.88 -20.03 -15.22
C LEU A 98 -16.42 -20.04 -15.72
N SER A 99 -15.63 -19.04 -15.30
CA SER A 99 -14.19 -19.01 -15.58
C SER A 99 -13.47 -20.23 -15.02
N LYS A 100 -13.77 -20.58 -13.78
CA LYS A 100 -13.17 -21.73 -13.09
C LYS A 100 -13.57 -23.05 -13.75
N ASP A 101 -14.83 -23.20 -14.14
CA ASP A 101 -15.33 -24.39 -14.84
C ASP A 101 -14.60 -24.55 -16.19
N ALA A 102 -14.47 -23.48 -16.99
CA ALA A 102 -13.72 -23.50 -18.25
C ALA A 102 -12.27 -24.01 -18.09
N ILE A 103 -11.59 -23.55 -17.03
CA ILE A 103 -10.21 -23.96 -16.74
C ILE A 103 -10.15 -25.43 -16.32
N VAL A 104 -10.99 -25.83 -15.36
CA VAL A 104 -11.03 -27.19 -14.82
C VAL A 104 -11.36 -28.21 -15.89
N ASP A 105 -12.33 -27.90 -16.75
CA ASP A 105 -12.76 -28.77 -17.84
C ASP A 105 -11.67 -28.93 -18.89
N LEU A 106 -10.94 -27.86 -19.23
CA LEU A 106 -9.77 -27.94 -20.12
C LEU A 106 -8.67 -28.86 -19.56
N PHE A 107 -8.35 -28.73 -18.27
CA PHE A 107 -7.37 -29.62 -17.62
C PHE A 107 -7.82 -31.09 -17.69
N ASN A 108 -9.10 -31.34 -17.35
CA ASN A 108 -9.65 -32.69 -17.36
C ASN A 108 -9.64 -33.32 -18.76
N GLU A 109 -10.00 -32.56 -19.79
CA GLU A 109 -9.97 -33.01 -21.19
C GLU A 109 -8.55 -33.28 -21.70
N LYS A 110 -7.60 -32.39 -21.41
CA LYS A 110 -6.23 -32.49 -21.95
C LYS A 110 -5.37 -33.50 -21.20
N LEU A 111 -5.55 -33.64 -19.88
CA LEU A 111 -4.65 -34.40 -19.02
C LEU A 111 -5.34 -35.53 -18.23
N GLY A 112 -6.66 -35.67 -18.30
CA GLY A 112 -7.42 -36.65 -17.52
C GLY A 112 -7.43 -36.38 -16.01
N ARG A 113 -6.97 -35.21 -15.58
CA ARG A 113 -6.86 -34.77 -14.19
C ARG A 113 -7.08 -33.27 -14.11
N ARG A 114 -7.48 -32.77 -12.94
CA ARG A 114 -7.92 -31.37 -12.78
C ARG A 114 -7.42 -30.73 -11.48
N PRO A 115 -7.18 -29.41 -11.47
CA PRO A 115 -6.92 -28.67 -10.24
C PRO A 115 -8.11 -28.68 -9.29
N ASP A 116 -7.83 -28.80 -8.00
CA ASP A 116 -8.80 -28.58 -6.93
C ASP A 116 -9.04 -27.09 -6.69
N VAL A 117 -10.09 -26.76 -5.94
CA VAL A 117 -10.49 -25.36 -5.69
C VAL A 117 -10.26 -25.01 -4.22
N SER A 118 -9.57 -23.89 -3.97
CA SER A 118 -9.35 -23.37 -2.62
C SER A 118 -9.66 -21.88 -2.57
N THR A 119 -10.74 -21.49 -1.91
CA THR A 119 -11.16 -20.08 -1.87
C THR A 119 -10.31 -19.22 -0.94
N ALA A 120 -9.62 -19.80 0.03
CA ALA A 120 -8.80 -19.08 1.02
C ALA A 120 -7.32 -19.03 0.63
N ASN A 121 -6.74 -20.19 0.32
CA ASN A 121 -5.29 -20.38 0.14
C ASN A 121 -5.00 -21.14 -1.15
N ALA A 122 -5.55 -20.68 -2.27
CA ALA A 122 -5.18 -21.24 -3.58
C ALA A 122 -3.70 -21.01 -3.89
N ASP A 123 -3.06 -22.02 -4.46
CA ASP A 123 -1.72 -21.94 -5.06
C ASP A 123 -1.74 -20.98 -6.26
N ILE A 124 -2.79 -21.07 -7.08
CA ILE A 124 -2.96 -20.28 -8.29
C ILE A 124 -4.17 -19.36 -8.13
N ARG A 125 -3.92 -18.06 -8.23
CA ARG A 125 -4.96 -17.04 -8.19
C ARG A 125 -5.09 -16.41 -9.56
N ILE A 126 -6.26 -16.58 -10.17
CA ILE A 126 -6.60 -16.03 -11.47
C ILE A 126 -7.48 -14.81 -11.26
N VAL A 127 -7.14 -13.71 -11.92
CA VAL A 127 -7.89 -12.47 -11.88
C VAL A 127 -8.57 -12.26 -13.22
N VAL A 128 -9.90 -12.17 -13.19
CA VAL A 128 -10.75 -11.96 -14.37
C VAL A 128 -11.44 -10.61 -14.21
N ASN A 129 -11.14 -9.67 -15.10
CA ASN A 129 -11.75 -8.34 -15.08
C ASN A 129 -12.53 -8.12 -16.38
N VAL A 130 -13.85 -7.95 -16.24
CA VAL A 130 -14.75 -7.65 -17.35
C VAL A 130 -15.13 -6.17 -17.31
N GLN A 131 -14.99 -5.50 -18.45
CA GLN A 131 -15.47 -4.15 -18.70
C GLN A 131 -16.29 -4.17 -20.00
N GLY A 132 -17.62 -4.01 -19.90
CA GLY A 132 -18.51 -4.18 -21.03
C GLY A 132 -18.49 -5.62 -21.56
N ASP A 133 -18.04 -5.76 -22.80
CA ASP A 133 -17.86 -6.99 -23.56
C ASP A 133 -16.37 -7.42 -23.64
N ASN A 134 -15.47 -6.71 -22.97
CA ASN A 134 -14.04 -7.01 -22.96
C ASN A 134 -13.62 -7.68 -21.65
N CYS A 135 -12.95 -8.81 -21.75
CA CYS A 135 -12.39 -9.56 -20.63
C CYS A 135 -10.86 -9.44 -20.63
N LYS A 136 -10.27 -9.19 -19.46
CA LYS A 136 -8.83 -9.34 -19.23
C LYS A 136 -8.58 -10.42 -18.19
N VAL A 137 -7.69 -11.34 -18.52
CA VAL A 137 -7.30 -12.46 -17.66
C VAL A 137 -5.85 -12.30 -17.23
N SER A 138 -5.55 -12.54 -15.95
CA SER A 138 -4.20 -12.41 -15.40
C SER A 138 -3.94 -13.45 -14.31
N LEU A 139 -2.67 -13.84 -14.13
CA LEU A 139 -2.23 -14.55 -12.94
C LEU A 139 -1.75 -13.55 -11.89
N ASP A 140 -2.13 -13.77 -10.63
CA ASP A 140 -1.59 -13.02 -9.50
C ASP A 140 -0.26 -13.65 -9.05
N SER A 141 0.83 -12.96 -9.37
CA SER A 141 2.18 -13.39 -9.00
C SER A 141 2.47 -13.26 -7.51
N SER A 142 1.69 -12.44 -6.78
CA SER A 142 1.89 -12.20 -5.36
C SER A 142 1.31 -13.33 -4.50
N GLY A 143 0.17 -13.91 -4.87
CA GLY A 143 -0.55 -14.86 -4.03
C GLY A 143 -1.35 -14.11 -2.95
N GLU A 144 -1.04 -14.28 -1.66
CA GLU A 144 -1.63 -13.40 -0.63
C GLU A 144 -1.30 -11.93 -0.90
N ALA A 145 -2.25 -11.03 -0.60
CA ALA A 145 -2.06 -9.60 -0.81
C ALA A 145 -0.77 -9.08 -0.16
N LEU A 146 -0.04 -8.23 -0.87
CA LEU A 146 1.30 -7.79 -0.47
C LEU A 146 1.30 -7.01 0.83
N PHE A 147 0.21 -6.33 1.21
CA PHE A 147 0.12 -5.67 2.52
C PHE A 147 0.37 -6.64 3.69
N LYS A 148 0.09 -7.94 3.52
CA LYS A 148 0.48 -8.98 4.47
C LYS A 148 1.99 -9.24 4.37
N ARG A 149 2.79 -8.40 5.03
CA ARG A 149 4.26 -8.52 5.11
C ARG A 149 4.72 -9.74 5.90
N GLY A 150 3.84 -10.29 6.73
CA GLY A 150 4.11 -11.45 7.60
C GLY A 150 4.37 -11.10 9.07
N TYR A 151 4.65 -9.83 9.40
CA TYR A 151 4.91 -9.43 10.79
C TYR A 151 3.64 -9.32 11.66
N ARG A 152 2.50 -8.97 11.04
CA ARG A 152 1.24 -8.75 11.76
C ARG A 152 0.55 -10.07 12.08
N ARG A 153 0.71 -10.54 13.31
CA ARG A 153 -0.03 -11.71 13.84
C ARG A 153 -1.29 -11.34 14.61
N SER A 154 -1.28 -10.16 15.24
CA SER A 154 -2.44 -9.62 15.96
C SER A 154 -2.66 -8.17 15.55
N GLY A 155 -3.92 -7.82 15.33
CA GLY A 155 -4.37 -6.46 15.05
C GLY A 155 -5.16 -5.88 16.21
N GLY A 156 -5.15 -4.56 16.35
CA GLY A 156 -6.19 -3.87 17.10
C GLY A 156 -7.50 -3.82 16.33
N GLN A 157 -8.47 -3.04 16.80
CA GLN A 157 -9.67 -2.75 16.01
C GLN A 157 -9.32 -1.96 14.75
N ALA A 158 -9.53 -2.58 13.58
CA ALA A 158 -9.43 -1.98 12.26
C ALA A 158 -8.12 -1.17 12.01
N PRO A 159 -6.96 -1.86 12.03
CA PRO A 159 -5.67 -1.22 11.77
C PRO A 159 -5.61 -0.73 10.32
N ILE A 160 -4.87 0.36 10.12
CA ILE A 160 -4.46 0.77 8.78
C ILE A 160 -3.61 -0.35 8.17
N ASN A 161 -3.84 -0.69 6.90
CA ASN A 161 -3.03 -1.68 6.21
C ASN A 161 -1.63 -1.10 5.89
N GLU A 162 -0.68 -2.00 5.71
CA GLU A 162 0.75 -1.73 5.54
C GLU A 162 1.04 -0.96 4.25
N VAL A 163 0.33 -1.31 3.17
CA VAL A 163 0.43 -0.62 1.87
C VAL A 163 0.02 0.85 1.99
N LEU A 164 -1.09 1.13 2.66
CA LEU A 164 -1.54 2.51 2.88
C LEU A 164 -0.58 3.23 3.82
N ALA A 165 -0.17 2.62 4.93
CA ALA A 165 0.77 3.23 5.87
C ALA A 165 2.09 3.64 5.18
N ALA A 166 2.70 2.73 4.41
CA ALA A 166 3.90 3.03 3.63
C ALA A 166 3.65 4.16 2.61
N GLY A 167 2.52 4.12 1.90
CA GLY A 167 2.15 5.17 0.96
C GLY A 167 1.98 6.54 1.63
N LEU A 168 1.38 6.61 2.82
CA LEU A 168 1.22 7.87 3.55
C LEU A 168 2.57 8.41 4.07
N ILE A 169 3.46 7.54 4.54
CA ILE A 169 4.84 7.91 4.88
C ILE A 169 5.57 8.46 3.65
N MET A 170 5.43 7.83 2.48
CA MET A 170 6.00 8.36 1.23
C MET A 170 5.39 9.71 0.83
N LEU A 171 4.07 9.88 0.90
CA LEU A 171 3.38 11.14 0.61
C LEU A 171 3.76 12.26 1.58
N SER A 172 4.07 11.92 2.83
CA SER A 172 4.55 12.88 3.82
C SER A 172 5.82 13.60 3.32
N GLY A 173 6.69 12.89 2.60
CA GLY A 173 8.01 13.38 2.25
C GLY A 173 8.99 13.34 3.42
N TRP A 174 8.77 12.45 4.40
CA TRP A 174 9.76 12.10 5.41
C TRP A 174 11.04 11.58 4.73
N ASP A 175 12.19 12.02 5.23
CA ASP A 175 13.52 11.76 4.67
C ASP A 175 14.14 10.43 5.12
N LEU A 176 13.38 9.63 5.89
CA LEU A 176 13.77 8.35 6.47
C LEU A 176 14.85 8.44 7.57
N LYS A 177 15.18 9.65 8.02
CA LYS A 177 16.27 9.92 8.98
C LYS A 177 15.86 10.83 10.12
N SER A 178 15.07 11.85 9.82
CA SER A 178 14.53 12.78 10.81
C SER A 178 13.72 12.00 11.86
N PRO A 179 13.65 12.48 13.12
CA PRO A 179 12.83 11.86 14.16
C PRO A 179 11.39 11.62 13.68
N PHE A 180 10.86 10.43 13.96
CA PHE A 180 9.53 10.02 13.54
C PHE A 180 8.72 9.57 14.76
N LEU A 181 7.59 10.23 14.99
CA LEU A 181 6.68 9.96 16.09
C LEU A 181 5.34 9.44 15.57
N ASP A 182 4.90 8.34 16.14
CA ASP A 182 3.58 7.75 15.97
C ASP A 182 2.89 7.71 17.35
N PRO A 183 2.19 8.80 17.77
CA PRO A 183 1.82 8.98 19.15
C PRO A 183 0.46 8.36 19.52
N MET A 184 -0.21 7.74 18.54
CA MET A 184 -1.42 6.95 18.68
C MET A 184 -1.23 5.65 17.89
N CYS A 185 -0.15 4.93 18.19
CA CYS A 185 0.41 3.92 17.30
C CYS A 185 -0.49 2.69 17.11
N GLY A 186 -1.42 2.43 18.04
CA GLY A 186 -2.20 1.21 18.05
C GLY A 186 -1.27 0.00 17.93
N SER A 187 -1.45 -0.81 16.87
CA SER A 187 -0.62 -1.99 16.60
C SER A 187 0.76 -1.70 15.99
N GLY A 188 1.16 -0.43 15.88
CA GLY A 188 2.49 0.00 15.44
C GLY A 188 2.71 0.07 13.93
N THR A 189 1.67 0.09 13.09
CA THR A 189 1.83 -0.03 11.63
C THR A 189 2.71 1.07 11.03
N PHE A 190 2.47 2.35 11.38
CA PHE A 190 3.31 3.43 10.88
C PHE A 190 4.75 3.30 11.36
N SER A 191 4.92 3.04 12.66
CA SER A 191 6.24 2.87 13.27
C SER A 191 7.07 1.75 12.62
N ILE A 192 6.44 0.59 12.34
CA ILE A 192 7.10 -0.56 11.72
C ILE A 192 7.44 -0.26 10.25
N GLU A 193 6.50 0.29 9.46
CA GLU A 193 6.78 0.65 8.06
C GLU A 193 7.86 1.74 7.96
N ALA A 194 7.84 2.74 8.85
CA ALA A 194 8.86 3.77 8.93
C ALA A 194 10.25 3.18 9.23
N ALA A 195 10.32 2.24 10.19
CA ALA A 195 11.54 1.53 10.53
C ALA A 195 12.05 0.68 9.37
N MET A 196 11.18 -0.08 8.70
CA MET A 196 11.54 -0.86 7.51
C MET A 196 12.07 0.03 6.38
N MET A 197 11.44 1.20 6.14
CA MET A 197 11.90 2.15 5.13
C MET A 197 13.27 2.76 5.48
N SER A 198 13.47 3.18 6.75
CA SER A 198 14.75 3.72 7.23
C SER A 198 15.89 2.70 7.16
N ALA A 199 15.60 1.44 7.46
CA ALA A 199 16.54 0.32 7.35
C ALA A 199 16.70 -0.23 5.93
N ARG A 200 16.04 0.34 4.91
CA ARG A 200 16.00 -0.20 3.54
C ARG A 200 15.59 -1.68 3.45
N MET A 201 14.76 -2.15 4.38
CA MET A 201 14.27 -3.53 4.41
C MET A 201 13.18 -3.71 3.38
N ALA A 202 13.33 -4.65 2.44
CA ALA A 202 12.29 -4.94 1.45
C ALA A 202 11.03 -5.50 2.13
N PRO A 203 9.81 -5.02 1.78
CA PRO A 203 8.56 -5.42 2.41
C PRO A 203 8.25 -6.93 2.28
N GLY A 204 8.72 -7.57 1.21
CA GLY A 204 8.54 -8.99 0.94
C GLY A 204 9.74 -9.88 1.27
N ALA A 205 10.80 -9.36 1.89
CA ALA A 205 12.06 -10.10 2.10
C ALA A 205 11.88 -11.40 2.91
N GLU A 206 11.03 -11.38 3.93
CA GLU A 206 10.78 -12.53 4.83
C GLU A 206 9.65 -13.43 4.33
N ARG A 207 9.02 -13.07 3.21
CA ARG A 207 7.92 -13.84 2.65
C ARG A 207 8.44 -15.06 1.91
N LYS A 208 8.01 -16.24 2.38
CA LYS A 208 8.49 -17.53 1.88
C LYS A 208 7.84 -17.98 0.57
N VAL A 209 6.57 -17.62 0.37
CA VAL A 209 5.77 -18.11 -0.76
C VAL A 209 5.08 -16.93 -1.44
N PHE A 210 5.19 -16.90 -2.76
CA PHE A 210 4.50 -15.99 -3.66
C PHE A 210 3.72 -16.81 -4.70
N GLY A 211 2.71 -16.22 -5.32
CA GLY A 211 1.88 -16.89 -6.32
C GLY A 211 2.68 -17.46 -7.48
N PHE A 212 3.73 -16.75 -7.92
CA PHE A 212 4.62 -17.22 -8.98
C PHE A 212 5.39 -18.50 -8.65
N SER A 213 5.55 -18.86 -7.37
CA SER A 213 6.31 -20.07 -6.99
C SER A 213 5.61 -21.39 -7.35
N HIS A 214 4.37 -21.30 -7.82
CA HIS A 214 3.56 -22.44 -8.25
C HIS A 214 3.46 -22.56 -9.78
N TRP A 215 4.10 -21.65 -10.54
CA TRP A 215 4.05 -21.63 -12.00
C TRP A 215 5.15 -22.52 -12.60
N HIS A 216 4.92 -23.02 -13.81
CA HIS A 216 5.90 -23.84 -14.52
C HIS A 216 7.19 -23.09 -14.85
N ASP A 217 7.10 -21.78 -15.12
CA ASP A 217 8.24 -20.94 -15.44
C ASP A 217 9.02 -20.46 -14.20
N PHE A 218 8.67 -20.89 -12.98
CA PHE A 218 9.34 -20.43 -11.76
C PHE A 218 10.84 -20.78 -11.71
N ASP A 219 11.68 -19.75 -11.82
CA ASP A 219 13.11 -19.84 -11.63
C ASP A 219 13.47 -19.63 -10.15
N ARG A 220 13.73 -20.74 -9.46
CA ARG A 220 14.06 -20.75 -8.04
C ARG A 220 15.42 -20.12 -7.75
N GLU A 221 16.39 -20.28 -8.63
CA GLU A 221 17.75 -19.75 -8.44
C GLU A 221 17.71 -18.23 -8.57
N LEU A 222 17.09 -17.72 -9.63
CA LEU A 222 16.87 -16.29 -9.85
C LEU A 222 16.09 -15.62 -8.71
N PHE A 223 15.04 -16.28 -8.21
CA PHE A 223 14.30 -15.76 -7.06
C PHE A 223 15.15 -15.71 -5.79
N THR A 224 15.96 -16.75 -5.54
CA THR A 224 16.87 -16.79 -4.39
C THR A 224 17.92 -15.67 -4.47
N GLU A 225 18.46 -15.40 -5.67
CA GLU A 225 19.37 -14.25 -5.89
C GLU A 225 18.73 -12.92 -5.50
N GLU A 226 17.51 -12.64 -5.95
CA GLU A 226 16.82 -11.38 -5.64
C GLU A 226 16.41 -11.30 -4.15
N GLN A 227 16.12 -12.42 -3.48
CA GLN A 227 15.92 -12.45 -2.03
C GLN A 227 17.19 -12.12 -1.26
N GLU A 228 18.33 -12.74 -1.61
CA GLU A 228 19.60 -12.49 -0.93
C GLU A 228 20.11 -11.06 -1.19
N LYS A 229 19.94 -10.55 -2.41
CA LYS A 229 20.19 -9.13 -2.73
C LYS A 229 19.32 -8.20 -1.88
N ALA A 230 18.06 -8.54 -1.65
CA ALA A 230 17.18 -7.74 -0.79
C ALA A 230 17.61 -7.75 0.68
N LYS A 231 18.01 -8.92 1.20
CA LYS A 231 18.56 -9.04 2.56
C LYS A 231 19.87 -8.27 2.72
N GLY A 232 20.77 -8.35 1.73
CA GLY A 232 22.06 -7.66 1.73
C GLY A 232 21.97 -6.12 1.69
N GLN A 233 20.83 -5.56 1.26
CA GLN A 233 20.59 -4.11 1.25
C GLN A 233 20.09 -3.55 2.59
N LYS A 234 19.75 -4.41 3.56
CA LYS A 234 19.30 -3.99 4.89
C LYS A 234 20.41 -3.20 5.60
N GLN A 235 20.02 -2.09 6.22
CA GLN A 235 20.87 -1.20 6.99
C GLN A 235 20.33 -1.05 8.41
N ALA A 236 21.13 -0.47 9.31
CA ALA A 236 20.62 -0.02 10.59
C ALA A 236 19.57 1.08 10.39
N VAL A 237 18.53 1.10 11.22
CA VAL A 237 17.55 2.19 11.25
C VAL A 237 18.27 3.48 11.62
N GLN A 238 18.19 4.50 10.75
CA GLN A 238 18.89 5.77 10.93
C GLN A 238 18.08 6.76 11.75
N ALA A 239 16.75 6.63 11.75
CA ALA A 239 15.87 7.55 12.43
C ALA A 239 15.59 7.12 13.88
N SER A 240 15.42 8.11 14.76
CA SER A 240 14.80 7.90 16.06
C SER A 240 13.28 7.73 15.86
N ILE A 241 12.79 6.50 16.03
CA ILE A 241 11.37 6.16 15.84
C ILE A 241 10.74 5.91 17.20
N ILE A 242 9.71 6.70 17.53
CA ILE A 242 8.97 6.61 18.79
C ILE A 242 7.53 6.23 18.48
N ALA A 243 7.07 5.17 19.13
CA ALA A 243 5.70 4.69 19.07
C ALA A 243 5.07 4.83 20.46
N SER A 244 3.95 5.55 20.57
CA SER A 244 3.21 5.63 21.83
C SER A 244 1.72 5.41 21.65
N ASP A 245 1.11 4.90 22.71
CA ASP A 245 -0.34 4.74 22.81
C ASP A 245 -0.75 4.84 24.29
N LEU A 246 -1.99 5.24 24.54
CA LEU A 246 -2.55 5.29 25.89
C LEU A 246 -2.83 3.87 26.42
N LYS A 247 -3.16 2.92 25.52
CA LYS A 247 -3.53 1.55 25.87
C LYS A 247 -2.31 0.64 25.89
N GLY A 248 -1.94 0.13 27.07
CA GLY A 248 -0.83 -0.80 27.24
C GLY A 248 -0.93 -2.05 26.35
N GLN A 249 -2.13 -2.63 26.24
CA GLN A 249 -2.40 -3.78 25.38
C GLN A 249 -2.03 -3.53 23.90
N MET A 250 -2.25 -2.30 23.39
CA MET A 250 -1.90 -1.96 22.02
C MET A 250 -0.38 -1.91 21.83
N LEU A 251 0.35 -1.40 22.82
CA LEU A 251 1.81 -1.41 22.81
C LEU A 251 2.38 -2.82 22.87
N ASP A 252 1.75 -3.74 23.59
CA ASP A 252 2.19 -5.14 23.62
C ASP A 252 2.02 -5.79 22.25
N ILE A 253 0.89 -5.55 21.57
CA ILE A 253 0.68 -5.97 20.18
C ILE A 253 1.72 -5.32 19.24
N ALA A 254 1.99 -4.03 19.41
CA ALA A 254 2.95 -3.30 18.59
C ALA A 254 4.38 -3.84 18.76
N ARG A 255 4.79 -4.15 20.00
CA ARG A 255 6.09 -4.79 20.30
C ARG A 255 6.18 -6.18 19.69
N GLN A 256 5.12 -7.00 19.78
CA GLN A 256 5.09 -8.33 19.15
C GLN A 256 5.21 -8.24 17.63
N ASN A 257 4.47 -7.32 17.01
CA ASN A 257 4.56 -7.08 15.57
C ASN A 257 5.95 -6.59 15.16
N ALA A 258 6.56 -5.67 15.91
CA ALA A 258 7.92 -5.20 15.67
C ALA A 258 8.97 -6.31 15.87
N MET A 259 8.77 -7.19 16.85
CA MET A 259 9.60 -8.38 17.06
C MET A 259 9.52 -9.33 15.86
N HIS A 260 8.33 -9.63 15.34
CA HIS A 260 8.17 -10.44 14.14
C HIS A 260 8.78 -9.79 12.88
N ALA A 261 8.81 -8.45 12.83
CA ALA A 261 9.51 -7.72 11.77
C ALA A 261 11.03 -7.64 11.99
N GLY A 262 11.57 -8.13 13.11
CA GLY A 262 12.99 -8.02 13.46
C GLY A 262 13.43 -6.59 13.80
N LEU A 263 12.52 -5.76 14.34
CA LEU A 263 12.67 -4.32 14.56
C LEU A 263 12.37 -3.87 16.00
N LEU A 264 12.19 -4.81 16.95
CA LEU A 264 11.88 -4.48 18.35
C LEU A 264 12.91 -3.52 18.98
N GLY A 265 14.20 -3.72 18.71
CA GLY A 265 15.28 -2.85 19.20
C GLY A 265 15.45 -1.53 18.45
N SER A 266 14.70 -1.31 17.37
CA SER A 266 14.80 -0.11 16.52
C SER A 266 13.67 0.89 16.73
N ILE A 267 12.66 0.54 17.54
CA ILE A 267 11.49 1.37 17.80
C ILE A 267 11.34 1.56 19.31
N HIS A 268 11.27 2.80 19.76
CA HIS A 268 11.04 3.11 21.18
C HIS A 268 9.54 3.12 21.49
N PHE A 269 9.07 2.10 22.21
CA PHE A 269 7.67 1.97 22.62
C PHE A 269 7.43 2.51 24.02
N GLN A 270 6.51 3.46 24.17
CA GLN A 270 6.18 4.05 25.46
C GLN A 270 4.66 4.19 25.66
N LYS A 271 4.20 3.99 26.89
CA LYS A 271 2.82 4.30 27.27
C LYS A 271 2.74 5.77 27.62
N ASN A 272 2.14 6.57 26.74
CA ASN A 272 2.05 8.01 26.91
C ASN A 272 0.78 8.54 26.24
N ASP A 273 0.19 9.56 26.85
CA ASP A 273 -0.92 10.29 26.26
C ASP A 273 -0.38 11.38 25.33
N PHE A 274 -0.77 11.30 24.05
CA PHE A 274 -0.46 12.30 23.03
C PHE A 274 -0.75 13.73 23.50
N PHE A 275 -1.86 13.98 24.20
CA PHE A 275 -2.24 15.33 24.65
C PHE A 275 -1.28 15.92 25.70
N SER A 276 -0.51 15.07 26.36
CA SER A 276 0.50 15.45 27.35
C SER A 276 1.94 15.35 26.84
N TYR A 277 2.15 14.76 25.66
CA TYR A 277 3.47 14.50 25.12
C TYR A 277 4.21 15.79 24.73
N HIS A 278 5.49 15.86 25.07
CA HIS A 278 6.41 16.90 24.62
C HIS A 278 7.56 16.24 23.85
N PRO A 279 7.73 16.54 22.55
CA PRO A 279 8.86 16.06 21.80
C PRO A 279 10.17 16.59 22.39
N LYS A 280 11.18 15.72 22.48
CA LYS A 280 12.52 16.11 22.93
C LYS A 280 13.32 16.80 21.82
N GLU A 281 13.09 16.38 20.59
CA GLU A 281 13.76 16.94 19.41
C GLU A 281 13.07 18.23 18.97
N LYS A 282 13.83 19.14 18.35
CA LYS A 282 13.29 20.43 17.88
C LYS A 282 12.49 20.31 16.58
N ASN A 283 12.82 19.32 15.75
CA ASN A 283 12.20 19.10 14.44
C ASN A 283 11.98 17.61 14.24
N GLY A 284 10.95 17.26 13.48
CA GLY A 284 10.67 15.88 13.13
C GLY A 284 9.32 15.72 12.43
N TRP A 285 8.89 14.48 12.34
CA TRP A 285 7.60 14.10 11.79
C TRP A 285 6.72 13.48 12.87
N VAL A 286 5.45 13.85 12.87
CA VAL A 286 4.41 13.18 13.64
C VAL A 286 3.33 12.68 12.69
N LEU A 287 3.10 11.38 12.62
CA LEU A 287 2.03 10.80 11.81
C LEU A 287 0.95 10.23 12.71
N LEU A 288 -0.31 10.59 12.45
CA LEU A 288 -1.45 10.18 13.24
C LEU A 288 -2.52 9.51 12.37
N ASN A 289 -3.11 8.44 12.90
CA ASN A 289 -4.37 7.88 12.46
C ASN A 289 -5.36 7.91 13.65
N PRO A 290 -5.91 9.08 14.00
CA PRO A 290 -6.82 9.20 15.12
C PRO A 290 -8.08 8.34 14.92
N PRO A 291 -8.80 7.98 16.00
CA PRO A 291 -10.11 7.35 15.86
C PRO A 291 -11.08 8.22 15.02
N TYR A 292 -11.97 7.57 14.27
CA TYR A 292 -13.03 8.20 13.50
C TYR A 292 -14.27 7.29 13.36
N GLY A 293 -15.42 7.87 13.00
CA GLY A 293 -16.70 7.17 12.77
C GLY A 293 -17.40 6.70 14.05
N HIS A 294 -18.22 5.64 13.96
CA HIS A 294 -18.96 5.01 15.09
C HIS A 294 -18.07 4.44 16.22
N ARG A 295 -16.76 4.68 16.17
CA ARG A 295 -15.80 4.23 17.19
C ARG A 295 -15.86 5.06 18.48
N MET A 296 -16.54 6.21 18.44
CA MET A 296 -16.90 7.06 19.58
C MET A 296 -18.21 7.81 19.26
N ASN A 297 -18.86 8.42 20.26
CA ASN A 297 -20.01 9.29 20.00
C ASN A 297 -19.56 10.52 19.19
N ASN A 298 -20.42 11.02 18.29
CA ASN A 298 -20.04 12.10 17.35
C ASN A 298 -19.54 13.40 18.03
N GLN A 299 -20.05 13.74 19.23
CA GLN A 299 -19.59 14.91 19.98
C GLN A 299 -18.17 14.71 20.53
N ASP A 300 -17.81 13.49 20.93
CA ASP A 300 -16.48 13.14 21.45
C ASP A 300 -15.42 13.18 20.34
N VAL A 301 -15.79 12.80 19.11
CA VAL A 301 -14.89 12.86 17.95
C VAL A 301 -14.54 14.30 17.59
N ARG A 302 -15.51 15.22 17.57
CA ARG A 302 -15.22 16.63 17.27
C ARG A 302 -14.26 17.24 18.30
N ALA A 303 -14.56 17.05 19.59
CA ALA A 303 -13.73 17.56 20.68
C ALA A 303 -12.30 16.99 20.60
N LEU A 304 -12.17 15.71 20.28
CA LEU A 304 -10.87 15.07 20.06
C LEU A 304 -10.05 15.80 18.99
N TYR A 305 -10.63 16.12 17.84
CA TYR A 305 -9.88 16.77 16.75
C TYR A 305 -9.50 18.22 17.09
N ILE A 306 -10.32 18.93 17.88
CA ILE A 306 -9.94 20.25 18.44
C ILE A 306 -8.69 20.08 19.33
N HIS A 307 -8.74 19.17 20.29
CA HIS A 307 -7.62 18.93 21.21
C HIS A 307 -6.36 18.44 20.48
N ILE A 308 -6.52 17.67 19.39
CA ILE A 308 -5.36 17.28 18.55
C ILE A 308 -4.72 18.51 17.93
N GLY A 309 -5.54 19.40 17.37
CA GLY A 309 -5.09 20.67 16.82
C GLY A 309 -4.31 21.51 17.83
N ASP A 310 -4.85 21.65 19.04
CA ASP A 310 -4.25 22.43 20.12
C ASP A 310 -2.94 21.81 20.62
N ALA A 311 -2.89 20.50 20.81
CA ALA A 311 -1.66 19.80 21.18
C ALA A 311 -0.56 20.03 20.13
N LEU A 312 -0.88 19.89 18.84
CA LEU A 312 0.08 20.10 17.76
C LEU A 312 0.60 21.55 17.72
N LYS A 313 -0.28 22.55 17.88
CA LYS A 313 0.14 23.97 17.91
C LYS A 313 1.07 24.28 19.08
N ASN A 314 0.71 23.80 20.27
CA ASN A 314 1.35 24.24 21.50
C ASN A 314 2.63 23.46 21.82
N ARG A 315 2.78 22.23 21.30
CA ARG A 315 3.85 21.31 21.75
C ARG A 315 4.74 20.81 20.63
N PHE A 316 4.33 20.93 19.37
CA PHE A 316 5.03 20.34 18.22
C PHE A 316 5.54 21.41 17.25
N SER A 317 5.88 22.60 17.74
CA SER A 317 6.53 23.60 16.91
C SER A 317 7.84 23.06 16.32
N GLY A 318 8.09 23.34 15.03
CA GLY A 318 9.22 22.80 14.28
C GLY A 318 8.96 21.44 13.61
N TYR A 319 7.88 20.74 13.99
CA TYR A 319 7.51 19.47 13.37
C TYR A 319 6.68 19.65 12.10
N LYS A 320 6.60 18.57 11.32
CA LYS A 320 5.55 18.36 10.32
C LYS A 320 4.61 17.28 10.81
N ALA A 321 3.30 17.51 10.68
CA ALA A 321 2.28 16.55 11.07
C ALA A 321 1.56 15.98 9.84
N GLY A 322 1.46 14.66 9.73
CA GLY A 322 0.60 13.96 8.78
C GLY A 322 -0.59 13.35 9.49
N ILE A 323 -1.81 13.68 9.12
CA ILE A 323 -3.02 13.15 9.77
C ILE A 323 -3.92 12.53 8.71
N ILE A 324 -4.25 11.24 8.86
CA ILE A 324 -5.27 10.56 8.06
C ILE A 324 -6.58 10.46 8.83
N SER A 325 -7.70 10.74 8.16
CA SER A 325 -9.04 10.49 8.69
C SER A 325 -10.08 10.31 7.59
N ALA A 326 -11.04 9.42 7.84
CA ALA A 326 -12.27 9.29 7.05
C ALA A 326 -13.38 10.27 7.51
N ASP A 327 -13.23 10.90 8.68
CA ASP A 327 -14.15 11.92 9.18
C ASP A 327 -13.71 13.31 8.68
N LEU A 328 -14.23 13.68 7.50
CA LEU A 328 -13.87 14.92 6.82
C LEU A 328 -14.39 16.17 7.54
N ASP A 329 -15.42 16.04 8.37
CA ASP A 329 -15.99 17.15 9.13
C ASP A 329 -15.15 17.41 10.39
N SER A 330 -14.77 16.39 11.14
CA SER A 330 -13.87 16.51 12.30
C SER A 330 -12.50 17.08 11.90
N MET A 331 -11.98 16.75 10.72
CA MET A 331 -10.74 17.34 10.19
C MET A 331 -10.78 18.87 10.04
N LYS A 332 -11.97 19.49 9.91
CA LYS A 332 -12.12 20.96 9.85
C LYS A 332 -11.87 21.62 11.21
N HIS A 333 -11.96 20.86 12.30
CA HIS A 333 -11.87 21.35 13.67
C HIS A 333 -10.46 21.32 14.26
N LEU A 334 -9.45 20.82 13.53
CA LEU A 334 -8.03 20.88 13.92
C LEU A 334 -7.51 22.32 14.08
N GLY A 335 -8.20 23.32 13.52
CA GLY A 335 -7.75 24.71 13.57
C GLY A 335 -6.38 24.97 12.93
N LEU A 336 -5.92 24.06 12.06
CA LEU A 336 -4.65 24.10 11.34
C LEU A 336 -4.90 24.14 9.84
N LYS A 337 -4.14 24.96 9.10
CA LYS A 337 -4.22 25.01 7.64
C LYS A 337 -3.23 24.01 7.01
N PRO A 338 -3.72 22.98 6.28
CA PRO A 338 -2.83 22.02 5.65
C PRO A 338 -1.97 22.68 4.57
N SER A 339 -0.71 22.24 4.49
CA SER A 339 0.20 22.54 3.38
C SER A 339 -0.13 21.67 2.15
N HIS A 340 -0.54 20.42 2.38
CA HIS A 340 -0.93 19.47 1.35
C HIS A 340 -2.13 18.65 1.83
N ARG A 341 -2.99 18.27 0.89
CA ARG A 341 -4.17 17.41 1.12
C ARG A 341 -4.23 16.37 0.03
N TYR A 342 -4.27 15.09 0.42
CA TYR A 342 -4.39 13.96 -0.49
C TYR A 342 -5.71 13.23 -0.23
N SER A 343 -6.46 12.92 -1.30
CA SER A 343 -7.60 12.00 -1.21
C SER A 343 -7.07 10.57 -1.24
N VAL A 344 -7.42 9.79 -0.23
CA VAL A 344 -6.98 8.39 -0.07
C VAL A 344 -8.18 7.50 0.29
N TYR A 345 -7.96 6.19 0.31
CA TYR A 345 -8.99 5.22 0.70
C TYR A 345 -8.45 4.30 1.79
N THR A 346 -9.22 4.13 2.86
CA THR A 346 -9.00 3.15 3.93
C THR A 346 -10.01 2.02 3.73
N GLY A 347 -9.60 0.97 3.00
CA GLY A 347 -10.54 -0.02 2.48
C GLY A 347 -11.55 0.64 1.53
N PRO A 348 -12.86 0.43 1.69
CA PRO A 348 -13.87 1.09 0.86
C PRO A 348 -14.11 2.56 1.24
N LEU A 349 -13.67 3.00 2.42
CA LEU A 349 -13.97 4.32 2.95
C LEU A 349 -13.05 5.38 2.33
N LYS A 350 -13.66 6.44 1.78
CA LYS A 350 -12.93 7.63 1.33
C LYS A 350 -12.42 8.40 2.55
N ALA A 351 -11.15 8.78 2.50
CA ALA A 351 -10.48 9.53 3.56
C ALA A 351 -9.59 10.63 2.98
N THR A 352 -9.07 11.48 3.85
CA THR A 352 -8.04 12.46 3.49
C THR A 352 -6.80 12.26 4.35
N PHE A 353 -5.64 12.46 3.74
CA PHE A 353 -4.37 12.62 4.44
C PHE A 353 -3.89 14.05 4.27
N ASN A 354 -3.78 14.78 5.37
CA ASN A 354 -3.37 16.18 5.38
C ASN A 354 -2.00 16.33 6.04
N ILE A 355 -1.14 17.14 5.41
CA ILE A 355 0.19 17.49 5.95
C ILE A 355 0.15 18.93 6.46
N TYR A 356 0.63 19.15 7.68
CA TYR A 356 0.71 20.44 8.34
C TYR A 356 2.18 20.77 8.64
N GLU A 357 2.58 22.01 8.38
CA GLU A 357 3.85 22.55 8.88
C GLU A 357 3.55 23.29 10.18
N LEU A 358 4.24 22.93 11.27
CA LEU A 358 4.03 23.49 12.60
C LEU A 358 5.20 24.42 12.93
N PHE A 359 4.90 25.64 13.38
CA PHE A 359 5.88 26.70 13.58
C PHE A 359 5.40 27.64 14.69
N GLU A 360 6.34 28.38 15.29
CA GLU A 360 6.02 29.45 16.23
C GLU A 360 5.58 30.72 15.47
N GLY A 361 4.66 31.48 16.06
CA GLY A 361 4.20 32.77 15.52
C GLY A 361 3.17 32.65 14.39
N ASN A 362 3.05 33.71 13.56
CA ASN A 362 2.03 33.78 12.52
C ASN A 362 2.50 33.17 11.19
N ARG A 363 1.61 32.47 10.49
CA ARG A 363 1.87 31.86 9.17
C ARG A 363 2.44 32.84 8.15
N LYS A 364 1.97 34.09 8.14
CA LYS A 364 2.46 35.10 7.17
C LYS A 364 3.96 35.35 7.35
N GLU A 365 4.42 35.45 8.59
CA GLU A 365 5.82 35.67 8.93
C GLU A 365 6.64 34.42 8.58
N PHE A 366 6.18 33.24 8.97
CA PHE A 366 6.83 31.96 8.64
C PHE A 366 7.03 31.76 7.13
N VAL A 367 5.99 32.01 6.32
CA VAL A 367 6.09 31.89 4.85
C VAL A 367 7.07 32.92 4.27
N THR A 368 7.14 34.12 4.84
CA THR A 368 8.06 35.18 4.41
C THR A 368 9.51 34.84 4.76
N GLN A 369 9.76 34.31 5.96
CA GLN A 369 11.08 33.83 6.39
C GLN A 369 11.57 32.67 5.52
N LYS A 370 10.70 31.71 5.17
CA LYS A 370 11.07 30.58 4.31
C LYS A 370 11.41 30.98 2.87
N LYS A 371 10.81 32.06 2.36
CA LYS A 371 11.13 32.62 1.04
C LYS A 371 12.45 33.40 1.03
N THR A 372 12.77 34.08 2.13
CA THR A 372 13.98 34.90 2.28
C THR A 372 15.20 34.05 2.66
N ASN A 373 15.01 32.97 3.42
CA ASN A 373 16.01 31.96 3.75
C ASN A 373 15.51 30.56 3.34
N PRO A 374 15.57 30.21 2.05
CA PRO A 374 15.24 28.86 1.62
C PRO A 374 16.25 27.87 2.24
N PRO A 375 15.80 26.72 2.76
CA PRO A 375 16.72 25.68 3.23
C PRO A 375 17.63 25.24 2.09
N LEU A 376 18.92 25.02 2.39
CA LEU A 376 19.92 24.55 1.43
C LEU A 376 19.43 23.25 0.75
N ARG A 377 18.93 23.36 -0.48
CA ARG A 377 18.48 22.21 -1.28
C ARG A 377 19.71 21.42 -1.77
N GLY A 378 19.81 20.16 -1.38
CA GLY A 378 20.66 19.19 -2.08
C GLY A 378 20.25 19.08 -3.56
N LYS A 379 21.23 19.00 -4.46
CA LYS A 379 21.12 19.23 -5.92
C LYS A 379 20.12 18.36 -6.74
N ASN A 380 19.35 17.45 -6.14
CA ASN A 380 18.52 16.49 -6.92
C ASN A 380 17.01 16.79 -7.03
N THR A 381 16.46 17.81 -6.36
CA THR A 381 14.99 17.98 -6.25
C THR A 381 14.30 18.77 -7.37
N ARG A 382 15.04 19.41 -8.29
CA ARG A 382 14.43 20.25 -9.35
C ARG A 382 13.76 19.45 -10.48
N ARG A 383 14.05 18.15 -10.65
CA ARG A 383 13.34 17.29 -11.59
C ARG A 383 11.95 16.87 -11.08
N ASP A 384 11.75 16.85 -9.76
CA ASP A 384 10.54 16.31 -9.12
C ASP A 384 9.32 17.24 -9.20
N GLU A 385 9.52 18.56 -9.18
CA GLU A 385 8.42 19.53 -9.21
C GLU A 385 7.82 19.68 -10.63
N ARG A 386 8.65 19.60 -11.69
CA ARG A 386 8.17 19.74 -13.08
C ARG A 386 7.38 18.55 -13.61
N PHE A 387 7.55 17.36 -13.02
CA PHE A 387 6.86 16.15 -13.48
C PHE A 387 5.39 16.11 -13.03
N ASN A 388 5.06 16.73 -11.90
CA ASN A 388 3.69 16.76 -11.37
C ASN A 388 2.80 17.86 -11.99
N GLU A 389 3.37 18.97 -12.44
CA GLU A 389 2.55 20.05 -13.04
C GLU A 389 2.16 19.79 -14.50
N LYS A 390 3.00 19.10 -15.29
CA LYS A 390 2.79 18.98 -16.75
C LYS A 390 1.74 17.97 -17.21
N LYS A 391 1.21 17.09 -16.35
CA LYS A 391 0.14 16.13 -16.72
C LYS A 391 -1.25 16.47 -16.15
N SER A 392 -1.36 17.52 -15.33
CA SER A 392 -2.64 17.97 -14.76
C SER A 392 -3.47 18.83 -15.71
N PHE A 393 -2.89 19.32 -16.81
CA PHE A 393 -3.57 20.18 -17.79
C PHE A 393 -3.11 19.81 -19.20
N GLY A 394 -3.86 18.94 -19.88
CA GLY A 394 -3.61 18.67 -21.30
C GLY A 394 -4.25 17.41 -21.84
N SER A 395 -5.59 17.39 -21.97
CA SER A 395 -6.30 16.89 -23.17
C SER A 395 -7.80 16.89 -22.91
N ASN A 396 -8.45 18.02 -23.14
CA ASN A 396 -9.82 18.05 -23.65
C ASN A 396 -10.11 19.44 -24.19
N ARG A 397 -9.86 19.62 -25.49
CA ARG A 397 -10.55 20.60 -26.35
C ARG A 397 -10.21 20.33 -27.82
N ARG A 398 -11.22 19.78 -28.50
CA ARG A 398 -11.63 19.99 -29.90
C ARG A 398 -10.74 19.42 -31.02
N GLY A 399 -11.43 18.75 -31.95
CA GLY A 399 -10.96 18.12 -33.16
C GLY A 399 -11.88 16.96 -33.46
#